data_AF-K2C092-F1
#
_entry.id   AF-K2C092-F1
#
_cell.length_a   1.000
_cell.length_b   1.000
_cell.length_c   1.000
_cell.angle_alpha   90.00
_cell.angle_beta   90.00
_cell.angle_gamma   90.00
#
_symmetry.space_group_name_H-M   'P 1'
#
loop_
_entity.id
_entity.type
_entity.pdbx_description
1 polymer ?
#
loop_
_entity_poly.entity_id
_entity_poly.type
_entity_poly.pdbx_seq_one_letter_code
_entity_poly.pdbx_strand_id
1 'polypeptide(L)'
;MMTVSAPGKLMLMGEHAVVYGYPCIVTAISERLFVTDTKNGYTGDVRFIDAAIKLWGKPESLLFAKCAFSGKYGFGSSSAVTV
;
A
#
# COMPACT_ATOMS: atom_id res chain seq x y z
N MET A 1 12.78 -5.25 -14.89
CA MET A 1 12.70 -4.41 -13.69
C MET A 1 11.60 -3.40 -13.94
N MET A 2 10.47 -3.56 -13.27
CA MET A 2 9.32 -2.68 -13.40
C MET A 2 9.08 -2.02 -12.05
N THR A 3 8.92 -0.70 -12.05
CA THR A 3 8.59 0.06 -10.84
C THR A 3 7.20 0.67 -11.01
N VAL A 4 6.32 0.39 -10.07
CA VAL A 4 4.98 0.96 -9.98
C VAL A 4 4.88 1.81 -8.72
N SER A 5 3.93 2.75 -8.70
CA SER A 5 3.74 3.61 -7.52
C SER A 5 2.28 3.91 -7.23
N ALA A 6 1.95 3.95 -5.95
CA ALA A 6 0.65 4.29 -5.43
C ALA A 6 0.75 5.50 -4.47
N PRO A 7 -0.14 6.49 -4.56
CA PRO A 7 -0.19 7.58 -3.59
C PRO A 7 -0.68 7.10 -2.23
N GLY A 8 -0.23 7.75 -1.16
CA GLY A 8 -0.85 7.63 0.16
C GLY A 8 -2.26 8.23 0.16
N LYS A 9 -2.99 8.01 1.25
CA LYS A 9 -4.35 8.55 1.43
C LYS A 9 -4.57 9.12 2.82
N LEU A 10 -5.44 10.11 2.90
CA LEU A 10 -5.92 10.70 4.15
C LEU A 10 -7.46 10.68 4.16
N MET A 11 -8.04 10.22 5.27
CA MET A 11 -9.48 10.35 5.50
C MET A 11 -9.76 11.73 6.09
N LEU A 12 -10.53 12.55 5.39
CA LEU A 12 -10.87 13.90 5.83
C LEU A 12 -12.08 13.88 6.77
N MET A 13 -13.12 13.11 6.43
CA MET A 13 -14.33 12.95 7.23
C MET A 13 -14.97 11.58 7.02
N GLY A 14 -15.57 11.01 8.06
CA GLY A 14 -16.39 9.80 7.95
C GLY A 14 -15.64 8.46 8.08
N GLU A 15 -14.46 8.43 8.70
CA GLU A 15 -13.71 7.17 8.95
C GLU A 15 -14.57 6.13 9.68
N HIS A 16 -15.27 6.54 10.74
CA HIS A 16 -16.19 5.64 11.46
C HIS A 16 -17.54 5.48 10.76
N ALA A 17 -17.90 6.34 9.81
CA ALA A 17 -19.15 6.24 9.08
C ALA A 17 -19.07 5.19 7.96
N VAL A 18 -17.91 5.08 7.30
CA VAL A 18 -17.68 4.15 6.19
C VAL A 18 -17.85 2.69 6.58
N VAL A 19 -17.53 2.34 7.83
CA VAL A 19 -17.70 0.97 8.33
C VAL A 19 -19.17 0.55 8.49
N TYR A 20 -20.10 1.50 8.44
CA TYR A 20 -21.55 1.26 8.48
C TYR A 20 -22.24 1.53 7.14
N GLY A 21 -21.49 1.65 6.04
CA GLY A 21 -22.05 1.85 4.69
C GLY A 21 -22.40 3.30 4.33
N TYR A 22 -22.01 4.27 5.16
CA TYR A 22 -22.16 5.70 4.86
C TYR A 22 -20.95 6.25 4.09
N PRO A 23 -21.09 7.36 3.34
CA PRO A 23 -19.98 7.93 2.58
C PRO A 23 -18.85 8.46 3.47
N CYS A 24 -17.62 8.40 2.97
CA CYS A 24 -16.42 8.97 3.57
C CYS A 24 -15.68 9.84 2.54
N ILE A 25 -15.18 10.98 2.98
CA ILE A 25 -14.39 11.89 2.15
C ILE A 25 -12.92 11.57 2.37
N VAL A 26 -12.22 11.24 1.30
CA VAL A 26 -10.79 10.91 1.31
C VAL A 26 -10.04 11.72 0.27
N THR A 27 -8.76 11.99 0.51
CA THR A 27 -7.87 12.63 -0.46
C THR A 27 -6.60 11.81 -0.65
N ALA A 28 -6.10 11.77 -1.88
CA ALA A 28 -4.75 11.33 -2.17
C ALA A 28 -3.75 12.40 -1.68
N ILE A 29 -2.57 11.96 -1.28
CA ILE A 29 -1.44 12.85 -0.94
C ILE A 29 -0.31 12.66 -1.95
N SER A 30 0.58 13.66 -2.03
CA SER A 30 1.72 13.65 -2.96
C SER A 30 2.76 12.58 -2.63
N GLU A 31 2.85 12.18 -1.36
CA GLU A 31 3.74 11.12 -0.90
C GLU A 31 3.31 9.76 -1.46
N ARG A 32 4.28 9.03 -2.02
CA ARG A 32 4.04 7.79 -2.78
C ARG A 32 4.80 6.61 -2.20
N LEU A 33 4.19 5.44 -2.33
CA LEU A 33 4.83 4.15 -2.16
C LEU A 33 5.25 3.63 -3.53
N PHE A 34 6.45 3.06 -3.61
CA PHE A 34 7.01 2.50 -4.83
C PHE A 34 7.24 1.01 -4.64
N VAL A 35 6.74 0.19 -5.57
CA VAL A 35 7.01 -1.25 -5.62
C VAL A 35 7.86 -1.52 -6.85
N THR A 36 8.98 -2.23 -6.67
CA THR A 36 9.88 -2.62 -7.74
C THR A 36 10.03 -4.14 -7.77
N ASP A 37 9.80 -4.72 -8.95
CA ASP A 37 10.07 -6.13 -9.21
C ASP A 37 11.60 -6.34 -9.26
N THR A 38 12.12 -7.01 -8.23
CA THR A 38 13.56 -7.20 -8.02
C THR A 38 13.83 -8.66 -7.68
N LYS A 39 14.83 -9.28 -8.33
CA LYS A 39 15.21 -10.68 -8.07
C LYS A 39 15.84 -10.93 -6.69
N ASN A 40 16.12 -9.89 -5.90
CA ASN A 40 16.85 -9.96 -4.64
C ASN A 40 15.98 -9.49 -3.47
N GLY A 41 15.36 -10.46 -2.78
CA GLY A 41 14.94 -10.37 -1.37
C GLY A 41 13.83 -9.37 -1.02
N TYR A 42 13.01 -9.74 -0.03
CA TYR A 42 12.03 -8.85 0.58
C TYR A 42 12.72 -7.92 1.58
N THR A 43 12.35 -6.64 1.59
CA THR A 43 12.65 -5.73 2.71
C THR A 43 11.45 -4.86 3.02
N GLY A 44 11.01 -4.88 4.27
CA GLY A 44 9.78 -4.22 4.73
C GLY A 44 8.83 -5.17 5.47
N ASP A 45 7.67 -4.65 5.90
CA ASP A 45 6.60 -5.48 6.46
C ASP A 45 5.92 -6.26 5.34
N VAL A 46 6.31 -7.53 5.20
CA VAL A 46 5.91 -8.42 4.10
C VAL A 46 4.47 -8.89 4.19
N ARG A 47 3.78 -8.72 5.32
CA ARG A 47 2.47 -9.32 5.57
C ARG A 47 1.41 -8.96 4.52
N PHE A 48 1.41 -7.71 4.05
CA PHE A 48 0.48 -7.25 3.00
C PHE A 48 0.90 -7.72 1.60
N ILE A 49 2.22 -7.82 1.34
CA ILE A 49 2.77 -8.27 0.06
C ILE A 49 2.52 -9.77 -0.10
N ASP A 50 2.79 -10.58 0.94
CA ASP A 50 2.56 -12.02 0.94
C ASP A 50 1.08 -12.35 0.72
N ALA A 51 0.18 -11.61 1.38
CA ALA A 51 -1.25 -11.76 1.19
C ALA A 51 -1.69 -11.41 -0.24
N ALA A 52 -1.14 -10.33 -0.81
CA ALA A 52 -1.43 -9.93 -2.19
C ALA A 52 -0.90 -10.96 -3.20
N ILE A 53 0.33 -11.47 -3.03
CA ILE A 53 0.91 -12.50 -3.89
C ILE A 53 0.09 -13.79 -3.81
N LYS A 54 -0.37 -14.18 -2.61
CA LYS A 54 -1.22 -15.36 -2.44
C LYS A 54 -2.56 -15.25 -3.18
N LEU A 55 -3.14 -14.06 -3.24
CA LEU A 55 -4.44 -13.83 -3.88
C LEU A 55 -4.33 -13.60 -5.39
N TRP A 56 -3.30 -12.87 -5.84
CA TRP A 56 -3.22 -12.31 -7.18
C TRP A 56 -1.89 -12.56 -7.90
N GLY A 57 -0.85 -12.90 -7.15
CA GLY A 57 0.51 -13.02 -7.67
C GLY A 57 0.85 -14.41 -8.20
N LYS A 58 2.02 -14.50 -8.85
CA LYS A 58 2.67 -15.77 -9.13
C LYS A 58 3.51 -16.13 -7.89
N PRO A 59 3.59 -17.41 -7.50
CA PRO A 59 4.28 -17.82 -6.27
C PRO A 59 5.79 -17.47 -6.22
N GLU A 60 6.39 -17.09 -7.35
CA GLU A 60 7.81 -16.75 -7.45
C GLU A 60 8.08 -15.24 -7.66
N SER A 61 7.07 -14.37 -7.62
CA SER A 61 7.28 -12.92 -7.81
C SER A 61 7.91 -12.29 -6.57
N LEU A 62 9.10 -11.71 -6.74
CA LEU A 62 9.87 -11.05 -5.68
C LEU A 62 9.69 -9.53 -5.78
N LEU A 63 9.06 -8.94 -4.77
CA LEU A 63 8.68 -7.53 -4.78
C LEU A 63 9.40 -6.76 -3.66
N PHE A 64 9.96 -5.61 -4.03
CA PHE A 64 10.59 -4.66 -3.11
C PHE A 64 9.69 -3.43 -2.96
N ALA A 65 9.22 -3.14 -1.74
CA ALA A 65 8.40 -1.96 -1.46
C ALA A 65 9.22 -0.89 -0.71
N LYS A 66 9.28 0.31 -1.27
CA LYS A 66 9.86 1.49 -0.63
C LYS A 66 8.77 2.52 -0.37
N CYS A 67 8.60 2.90 0.89
CA CYS A 67 7.64 3.91 1.29
C CYS A 67 8.39 5.20 1.65
N ALA A 68 8.01 6.33 1.04
CA ALA A 68 8.58 7.64 1.36
C ALA A 68 8.12 8.19 2.72
N PHE A 69 7.07 7.60 3.30
CA PHE A 69 6.44 8.05 4.53
C PHE A 69 6.44 6.97 5.62
N SER A 70 6.62 7.39 6.88
CA SER A 70 6.63 6.46 8.02
C SER A 70 5.23 5.92 8.31
N GLY A 71 5.13 4.61 8.61
CA GLY A 71 3.88 3.97 9.05
C GLY A 71 3.27 4.57 10.33
N LYS A 72 3.99 5.45 11.02
CA LYS A 72 3.53 6.16 12.22
C LYS A 72 2.40 7.18 11.96
N TYR A 73 2.30 7.71 10.74
CA TYR A 73 1.46 8.89 10.46
C TYR A 73 0.08 8.58 9.86
N GLY A 74 -0.29 7.30 9.71
CA GLY A 74 -1.64 6.93 9.26
C GLY A 74 -1.95 7.25 7.79
N PHE A 75 -0.95 7.54 6.95
CA PHE A 75 -1.13 7.83 5.52
C PHE A 75 -1.52 6.61 4.65
N GLY A 76 -1.87 5.49 5.27
CA GLY A 76 -2.35 4.31 4.57
C GLY A 76 -1.30 3.59 3.72
N SER A 77 -0.07 3.44 4.23
CA SER A 77 0.99 2.67 3.52
C SER A 77 0.58 1.22 3.27
N SER A 78 -0.16 0.61 4.19
CA SER A 78 -0.71 -0.74 4.06
C SER A 78 -1.77 -0.85 2.95
N SER A 79 -2.62 0.17 2.78
CA SER A 79 -3.57 0.20 1.66
C SER A 79 -2.86 0.52 0.34
N ALA A 80 -1.82 1.35 0.36
CA ALA A 80 -1.09 1.74 -0.84
C ALA A 80 -0.20 0.62 -1.40
N VAL A 81 0.32 -0.28 -0.56
CA VAL A 81 1.14 -1.42 -1.03
C VAL A 81 0.32 -2.53 -1.69
N THR A 82 -0.99 -2.58 -1.45
CA THR A 82 -1.88 -3.63 -1.98
C THR A 82 -2.50 -3.28 -3.35
N VAL A 83 -2.50 -2.00 -3.75
CA VAL A 83 -3.08 -1.51 -5.02
C VAL A 83 -2.01 -1.48 -6.10
#